data_AF-A0A419FPH8-F1
#
_entry.id   AF-A0A419FPH8-F1
#
_cell.length_a   1.000
_cell.length_b   1.000
_cell.length_c   1.000
_cell.angle_alpha   90.00
_cell.angle_beta   90.00
_cell.angle_gamma   90.00
#
_symmetry.space_group_name_H-M   'P 1'
#
loop_
_entity.id
_entity.type
_entity.pdbx_description
1 polymer ?
#
loop_
_entity_poly.entity_id
_entity_poly.type
_entity_poly.pdbx_seq_one_letter_code
_entity_poly.pdbx_strand_id
1 'polypeptide(L)' 'MNTHSVAYFIFGISLVVLFAVIIFHYYSGKRHKKVEEPKYKMLDDED' A
#
# COMPACT_ATOMS: atom_id res chain seq x y z
N MET A 1 -23.30 -21.85 -8.07
CA MET A 1 -22.96 -20.67 -7.23
C MET A 1 -23.82 -19.51 -7.71
N ASN A 2 -24.51 -18.80 -6.83
CA ASN A 2 -25.39 -17.68 -7.23
C ASN A 2 -24.55 -16.56 -7.87
N THR A 3 -25.03 -15.97 -8.97
CA THR A 3 -24.31 -14.92 -9.73
C THR A 3 -23.94 -13.73 -8.84
N HIS A 4 -24.82 -13.37 -7.91
CA HIS A 4 -24.55 -12.32 -6.92
C HIS A 4 -23.38 -12.66 -6.00
N SER A 5 -23.29 -13.90 -5.51
CA SER A 5 -22.22 -14.34 -4.64
C SER A 5 -20.86 -14.31 -5.34
N VAL A 6 -20.82 -14.68 -6.63
CA VAL A 6 -19.60 -14.60 -7.45
C VAL A 6 -19.17 -13.15 -7.66
N ALA A 7 -20.11 -12.24 -7.92
CA ALA A 7 -19.82 -10.82 -8.10
C ALA A 7 -19.22 -10.18 -6.83
N TYR A 8 -19.81 -10.44 -5.65
CA TYR A 8 -19.28 -9.93 -4.39
C TYR A 8 -17.91 -10.51 -4.05
N PHE A 9 -17.68 -11.78 -4.38
CA PHE A 9 -16.38 -12.41 -4.17
C PHE A 9 -15.29 -11.76 -5.05
N ILE A 10 -15.56 -11.58 -6.35
CA ILE A 10 -14.62 -10.91 -7.27
C ILE A 10 -14.37 -9.47 -6.82
N PHE A 11 -15.40 -8.74 -6.40
CA PHE A 11 -15.26 -7.39 -5.89
C PHE A 11 -14.36 -7.33 -4.65
N GLY A 12 -14.56 -8.23 -3.68
CA GLY A 12 -13.71 -8.35 -2.50
C GLY A 12 -12.25 -8.63 -2.86
N ILE A 13 -12.00 -9.58 -3.77
CA ILE A 13 -10.63 -9.88 -4.24
C ILE A 13 -10.01 -8.66 -4.94
N SER A 14 -10.78 -7.93 -5.74
CA SER A 14 -10.28 -6.73 -6.43
C SER A 14 -9.81 -5.63 -5.46
N LEU A 15 -10.51 -5.46 -4.33
CA LEU A 15 -10.11 -4.53 -3.28
C LEU A 15 -8.80 -4.94 -2.62
N VAL A 16 -8.64 -6.23 -2.30
CA VAL A 16 -7.40 -6.76 -1.70
C VAL A 16 -6.22 -6.54 -2.65
N VAL A 17 -6.40 -6.85 -3.94
CA VAL A 17 -5.36 -6.63 -4.95
C VAL A 17 -5.03 -5.15 -5.09
N LEU A 18 -6.03 -4.27 -5.11
CA LEU A 18 -5.82 -2.83 -5.19
C LEU A 18 -4.97 -2.32 -4.02
N PHE A 19 -5.28 -2.72 -2.78
CA PHE A 19 -4.49 -2.36 -1.60
C PHE A 19 -3.07 -2.92 -1.67
N ALA A 20 -2.91 -4.19 -2.07
CA ALA A 20 -1.59 -4.79 -2.23
C ALA A 20 -0.73 -4.04 -3.25
N VAL A 21 -1.32 -3.62 -4.37
CA VAL A 21 -0.65 -2.81 -5.40
C VAL A 21 -0.23 -1.45 -4.84
N ILE A 22 -1.12 -0.76 -4.10
CA ILE A 22 -0.80 0.55 -3.48
C ILE A 22 0.36 0.40 -2.50
N ILE A 23 0.30 -0.58 -1.61
CA ILE A 23 1.35 -0.85 -0.62
C ILE A 23 2.67 -1.14 -1.33
N PHE A 24 2.66 -2.08 -2.28
CA PHE A 24 3.87 -2.44 -3.02
C PHE A 24 4.42 -1.24 -3.81
N HIS A 25 3.57 -0.44 -4.46
CA HIS A 25 4.03 0.72 -5.22
C HIS A 25 4.63 1.82 -4.33
N TYR A 26 4.04 2.05 -3.16
CA TYR A 26 4.45 3.13 -2.26
C TYR A 26 5.65 2.75 -1.38
N TYR A 27 5.68 1.50 -0.91
CA TYR A 27 6.71 0.97 -0.01
C TYR A 27 7.81 0.17 -0.72
N SER A 28 7.71 -0.09 -2.03
CA SER A 28 8.85 -0.63 -2.80
C SER A 28 10.03 0.34 -2.75
N GLY A 29 11.21 -0.20 -2.46
CA GLY A 29 12.39 0.48 -1.90
C GLY A 29 12.90 1.75 -2.59
N LYS A 30 12.40 2.09 -3.80
CA LYS A 30 12.71 3.34 -4.50
C LYS A 30 11.95 4.55 -3.93
N ARG A 31 10.77 4.36 -3.33
CA ARG A 31 9.96 5.43 -2.71
C ARG A 31 9.98 5.40 -1.19
N HIS A 32 10.20 4.24 -0.58
CA HIS A 32 10.39 4.08 0.86
C HIS A 32 11.39 5.09 1.43
N LYS A 33 12.55 5.23 0.79
CA LYS A 33 13.60 6.15 1.24
C LYS A 33 13.16 7.62 1.22
N LYS A 34 12.31 8.03 0.26
CA LYS A 34 11.78 9.40 0.13
C LYS A 34 10.62 9.69 1.09
N VAL A 35 9.81 8.66 1.39
CA VAL A 35 8.69 8.77 2.34
C VAL A 35 9.19 8.78 3.79
N GLU A 36 10.27 8.04 4.07
CA GLU A 36 10.90 8.02 5.39
C GLU A 36 11.96 9.10 5.58
N GLU A 37 12.45 9.74 4.53
CA GLU A 37 13.37 10.88 4.60
C GLU A 37 12.94 11.96 5.61
N PRO A 38 11.67 12.42 5.65
CA PRO A 38 11.22 13.37 6.66
C PRO A 38 11.24 12.80 8.09
N LYS A 39 11.12 11.47 8.26
CA LYS A 39 11.21 10.81 9.57
C LYS A 39 12.65 10.80 10.08
N TYR A 40 13.63 10.51 9.23
CA TYR A 40 15.05 10.54 9.60
C TYR A 40 15.56 11.98 9.76
N LYS A 41 15.04 12.93 8.97
CA LYS A 41 15.38 14.35 9.10
C LYS A 41 15.01 14.96 10.47
N MET A 42 13.92 14.49 11.09
CA MET A 42 13.57 14.92 12.46
C MET A 42 14.56 14.44 13.54
N LEU A 43 15.34 13.38 13.25
CA LEU A 43 16.32 12.82 14.19
C LEU A 43 17.71 13.46 14.03
N ASP A 44 18.05 13.93 12.82
CA ASP A 44 19.32 14.63 12.54
C ASP A 44 19.33 16.10 13.04
N ASP A 45 18.18 16.68 13.36
CA ASP A 45 18.07 18.06 13.89
C ASP A 45 18.40 18.15 15.41
N GLU A 46 18.73 17.03 16.07
CA GLU A 46 19.08 16.96 17.50
C GLU A 46 20.59 16.96 17.82
N ASP A 47 21.48 17.04 16.82
CA ASP A 47 22.95 17.17 16.97
C ASP A 47 23.49 18.57 16.62
#